data_AF-A0A4S8R4Y0-F1
#
_entry.id   AF-A0A4S8R4Y0-F1
#
_cell.length_a   1.000
_cell.length_b   1.000
_cell.length_c   1.000
_cell.angle_alpha   90.00
_cell.angle_beta   90.00
_cell.angle_gamma   90.00
#
_symmetry.space_group_name_H-M   'P 1'
#
loop_
_entity.id
_entity.type
_entity.pdbx_description
1 polymer ?
#
loop_
_entity_poly.entity_id
_entity_poly.type
_entity_poly.pdbx_seq_one_letter_code
_entity_poly.pdbx_strand_id
1 'polypeptide(L)'
;MPSIYNKEKPWDTDDIDKWKIEAFTPADNAGGTFTEESSFATLFPKYREVYLKTVWPLIMKSLEKYGIAATLDLREGSMTVKTTRKTYDPAAILNARDLIKLLARSVPAPQAIKILEDGVACDVIKIRNLVRNKERFVKRRQRILGPNGSTLKALELLTECYLLVQGNTVSAMGPYKGLKEIRRIIEDCMANIHPIYHIKELMIKRELAKDPELAGESWDRFLPQFKKRNLNKRRVPRNVTDKSKKVYTPFPPAQEKSKVDLQIESGEYFLGKQAKERKAQEERIEKQREEKEEKMKKRAEEFEAPAEDGEKKEKKRKRDKDGGEKKEKKKSKKKKSSDADGDIDMAED
;
A
#
# COMPACT_ATOMS: atom_id res chain seq x y z
N MET A 1 -20.25 -10.45 42.01
CA MET A 1 -21.29 -11.47 41.72
C MET A 1 -22.60 -10.74 41.51
N PRO A 2 -23.33 -10.95 40.39
CA PRO A 2 -24.71 -10.47 40.30
C PRO A 2 -25.53 -11.12 41.43
N SER A 3 -26.42 -10.36 42.06
CA SER A 3 -27.17 -10.79 43.25
C SER A 3 -27.98 -12.05 42.98
N ILE A 4 -27.82 -13.07 43.83
CA ILE A 4 -28.50 -14.38 43.72
C ILE A 4 -29.99 -14.30 44.15
N TYR A 5 -30.40 -13.17 44.75
CA TYR A 5 -31.77 -12.92 45.19
C TYR A 5 -32.61 -12.26 44.09
N ASN A 6 -33.08 -13.04 43.13
CA ASN A 6 -34.17 -12.62 42.24
C ASN A 6 -35.50 -12.81 42.99
N LYS A 7 -35.94 -11.79 43.73
CA LYS A 7 -37.33 -11.73 44.19
C LYS A 7 -38.23 -11.68 42.96
N GLU A 8 -39.26 -12.52 42.92
CA GLU A 8 -40.30 -12.44 41.90
C GLU A 8 -40.88 -11.02 41.91
N LYS A 9 -40.89 -10.39 40.74
CA LYS A 9 -41.45 -9.05 40.54
C LYS A 9 -42.80 -9.26 39.83
N PRO A 10 -43.94 -9.21 40.54
CA PRO A 10 -45.25 -9.48 39.94
C PRO A 10 -45.64 -8.50 38.82
N TRP A 11 -44.97 -7.35 38.76
CA TRP A 11 -45.12 -6.33 37.73
C TRP A 11 -44.17 -6.53 36.53
N ASP A 12 -43.32 -7.56 36.56
CA ASP A 12 -42.28 -7.83 35.56
C ASP A 12 -42.63 -9.12 34.81
N THR A 13 -43.79 -9.11 34.15
CA THR A 13 -44.27 -10.21 33.31
C THR A 13 -43.54 -10.26 31.97
N ASP A 14 -43.38 -11.45 31.40
CA ASP A 14 -42.68 -11.67 30.12
C ASP A 14 -43.34 -10.94 28.93
N ASP A 15 -44.60 -10.49 29.09
CA ASP A 15 -45.34 -9.71 28.09
C ASP A 15 -44.90 -8.24 27.99
N ILE A 16 -44.16 -7.71 28.99
CA ILE A 16 -43.77 -6.30 29.04
C ILE A 16 -42.43 -6.11 28.33
N ASP A 17 -42.47 -5.44 27.16
CA ASP A 17 -41.25 -5.05 26.46
C ASP A 17 -40.55 -3.88 27.16
N LYS A 18 -39.61 -4.23 28.05
CA LYS A 18 -38.80 -3.30 28.85
C LYS A 18 -37.91 -2.38 28.01
N TRP A 19 -37.77 -2.64 26.72
CA TRP A 19 -36.90 -1.90 25.80
C TRP A 19 -37.67 -1.05 24.80
N LYS A 20 -39.00 -1.03 24.88
CA LYS A 20 -39.84 -0.19 24.04
C LYS A 20 -39.58 1.28 24.37
N ILE A 21 -39.14 2.03 23.36
CA ILE A 21 -38.90 3.47 23.49
C ILE A 21 -40.24 4.17 23.22
N GLU A 22 -40.79 4.82 24.25
CA GLU A 22 -42.00 5.63 24.11
C GLU A 22 -41.65 7.01 23.53
N ALA A 23 -42.53 7.55 22.69
CA ALA A 23 -42.32 8.85 22.08
C ALA A 23 -42.42 9.96 23.13
N PHE A 24 -41.45 10.86 23.17
CA PHE A 24 -41.44 11.96 24.12
C PHE A 24 -42.45 13.04 23.69
N THR A 25 -43.50 13.23 24.49
CA THR A 25 -44.54 14.20 24.18
C THR A 25 -44.30 15.52 24.92
N PRO A 26 -44.92 16.64 24.50
CA PRO A 26 -44.82 17.90 25.23
C PRO A 26 -45.31 17.82 26.69
N ALA A 27 -46.17 16.86 27.02
CA ALA A 27 -46.67 16.65 28.38
C ALA A 27 -45.63 16.04 29.32
N ASP A 28 -44.65 15.31 28.77
CA ASP A 28 -43.60 14.63 29.53
C ASP A 28 -42.49 15.60 29.97
N ASN A 29 -42.54 16.85 29.51
CA ASN A 29 -41.59 17.88 29.87
C ASN A 29 -41.86 18.46 31.28
N ALA A 30 -41.64 17.65 32.30
CA ALA A 30 -41.80 18.02 33.71
C ALA A 30 -40.83 19.13 34.17
N GLY A 31 -39.70 19.31 33.48
CA GLY A 31 -38.67 20.30 33.80
C GLY A 31 -38.93 21.72 33.27
N GLY A 32 -39.96 21.91 32.43
CA GLY A 32 -40.29 23.19 31.84
C GLY A 32 -39.39 23.57 30.66
N THR A 33 -39.33 24.87 30.34
CA THR A 33 -38.59 25.35 29.15
C THR A 33 -37.09 25.46 29.40
N PHE A 34 -36.27 25.21 28.38
CA PHE A 34 -34.82 25.34 28.49
C PHE A 34 -34.42 26.78 28.85
N THR A 35 -33.55 26.91 29.86
CA THR A 35 -32.90 28.16 30.24
C THR A 35 -31.71 28.48 29.34
N GLU A 36 -31.01 27.46 28.86
CA GLU A 36 -29.81 27.57 28.03
C GLU A 36 -30.10 27.28 26.55
N GLU A 37 -29.28 27.85 25.67
CA GLU A 37 -29.39 27.67 24.22
C GLU A 37 -28.32 26.70 23.70
N SER A 38 -28.75 25.66 22.99
CA SER A 38 -27.87 24.75 22.25
C SER A 38 -27.90 25.13 20.79
N SER A 39 -26.73 25.35 20.19
CA SER A 39 -26.58 25.76 18.78
C SER A 39 -25.56 24.88 18.07
N PHE A 40 -25.94 24.32 16.91
CA PHE A 40 -25.05 23.57 16.04
C PHE A 40 -25.02 24.18 14.64
N ALA A 41 -23.83 24.27 14.06
CA ALA A 41 -23.64 24.74 12.70
C ALA A 41 -22.88 23.70 11.86
N THR A 42 -23.22 23.62 10.57
CA THR A 42 -22.49 22.82 9.58
C THR A 42 -22.30 23.58 8.29
N LEU A 43 -21.08 23.51 7.74
CA LEU A 43 -20.74 24.09 6.45
C LEU A 43 -21.21 23.16 5.32
N PHE A 44 -21.70 23.74 4.22
CA PHE A 44 -22.06 23.01 3.01
C PHE A 44 -21.27 23.47 1.79
N PRO A 45 -21.03 22.59 0.80
CA PRO A 45 -20.35 22.99 -0.43
C PRO A 45 -21.17 23.96 -1.28
N LYS A 46 -20.50 24.92 -1.95
CA LYS A 46 -21.16 25.96 -2.76
C LYS A 46 -22.17 25.42 -3.79
N TYR A 47 -21.90 24.28 -4.42
CA TYR A 47 -22.80 23.68 -5.40
C TYR A 47 -24.15 23.23 -4.81
N ARG A 48 -24.27 23.05 -3.48
CA ARG A 48 -25.53 22.68 -2.83
C ARG A 48 -26.44 23.87 -2.56
N GLU A 49 -25.95 25.09 -2.65
CA GLU A 49 -26.67 26.30 -2.27
C GLU A 49 -28.03 26.41 -2.97
N VAL A 50 -28.06 26.21 -4.29
CA VAL A 50 -29.28 26.37 -5.11
C VAL A 50 -30.40 25.45 -4.62
N TYR A 51 -30.10 24.17 -4.38
CA TYR A 51 -31.10 23.24 -3.86
C TYR A 51 -31.42 23.53 -2.39
N LEU A 52 -30.44 23.91 -1.55
CA LEU A 52 -30.74 24.22 -0.14
C LEU A 52 -31.72 25.38 -0.03
N LYS A 53 -31.53 26.42 -0.83
CA LYS A 53 -32.43 27.58 -0.90
C LYS A 53 -33.86 27.18 -1.27
N THR A 54 -34.05 26.28 -2.24
CA THR A 54 -35.39 25.85 -2.67
C THR A 54 -36.10 24.97 -1.64
N VAL A 55 -35.38 24.08 -0.95
CA VAL A 55 -35.98 23.16 0.04
C VAL A 55 -35.99 23.71 1.47
N TRP A 56 -35.33 24.83 1.75
CA TRP A 56 -35.22 25.39 3.09
C TRP A 56 -36.57 25.61 3.81
N PRO A 57 -37.62 26.12 3.13
CA PRO A 57 -38.94 26.28 3.77
C PRO A 57 -39.53 24.97 4.29
N LEU A 58 -39.30 23.86 3.59
CA LEU A 58 -39.72 22.53 4.02
C LEU A 58 -39.00 22.12 5.32
N ILE A 59 -37.70 22.36 5.40
CA ILE A 59 -36.87 22.02 6.56
C ILE A 59 -37.30 22.84 7.78
N MET A 60 -37.51 24.15 7.61
CA MET A 60 -37.99 25.02 8.69
C MET A 60 -39.34 24.53 9.23
N LYS A 61 -40.30 24.22 8.35
CA LYS A 61 -41.61 23.71 8.76
C LYS A 61 -41.54 22.37 9.49
N SER A 62 -40.60 21.50 9.14
CA SER A 62 -40.39 20.22 9.83
C SER A 62 -39.77 20.40 11.21
N LEU A 63 -38.77 21.30 11.36
CA LEU A 63 -38.09 21.56 12.64
C LEU A 63 -38.93 22.40 13.60
N GLU A 64 -39.81 23.26 13.10
CA GLU A 64 -40.73 24.07 13.90
C GLU A 64 -41.66 23.20 14.77
N LYS A 65 -42.05 22.01 14.29
CA LYS A 65 -42.85 21.03 15.05
C LYS A 65 -42.18 20.57 16.36
N TYR A 66 -40.86 20.61 16.39
CA TYR A 66 -40.04 20.26 17.55
C TYR A 66 -39.58 21.50 18.32
N GLY A 67 -40.04 22.70 17.93
CA GLY A 67 -39.63 23.96 18.54
C GLY A 67 -38.17 24.32 18.28
N ILE A 68 -37.57 23.86 17.17
CA ILE A 68 -36.16 24.14 16.82
C ILE A 68 -36.11 25.21 15.73
N ALA A 69 -35.28 26.24 15.94
CA ALA A 69 -35.03 27.27 14.94
C ALA A 69 -33.91 26.82 13.99
N ALA A 70 -34.08 27.10 12.69
CA ALA A 70 -33.07 26.79 11.67
C ALA A 70 -32.82 28.00 10.77
N THR A 71 -31.55 28.35 10.57
CA THR A 71 -31.12 29.46 9.71
C THR A 71 -30.14 28.98 8.64
N LEU A 72 -30.29 29.51 7.42
CA LEU A 72 -29.41 29.23 6.29
C LEU A 72 -28.62 30.50 5.93
N ASP A 73 -27.30 30.44 6.07
CA ASP A 73 -26.41 31.50 5.63
C ASP A 73 -25.77 31.15 4.29
N LEU A 74 -26.12 31.92 3.25
CA LEU A 74 -25.59 31.75 1.89
C LEU A 74 -24.24 32.45 1.67
N ARG A 75 -23.89 33.41 2.52
CA ARG A 75 -22.61 34.15 2.46
C ARG A 75 -21.49 33.29 3.02
N GLU A 76 -21.67 32.75 4.21
CA GLU A 76 -20.72 31.82 4.83
C GLU A 76 -20.85 30.40 4.26
N GLY A 77 -22.01 30.05 3.71
CA GLY A 77 -22.29 28.68 3.26
C GLY A 77 -22.50 27.73 4.44
N SER A 78 -23.23 28.18 5.46
CA SER A 78 -23.47 27.45 6.71
C SER A 78 -24.96 27.25 6.98
N MET A 79 -25.31 26.11 7.58
CA MET A 79 -26.63 25.83 8.12
C MET A 79 -26.52 25.74 9.64
N THR A 80 -27.37 26.48 10.35
CA THR A 80 -27.35 26.51 11.82
C THR A 80 -28.72 26.09 12.36
N VAL A 81 -28.72 25.27 13.39
CA VAL A 81 -29.92 24.87 14.15
C VAL A 81 -29.73 25.23 15.61
N LYS A 82 -30.79 25.75 16.24
CA LYS A 82 -30.75 26.21 17.63
C LYS A 82 -32.00 25.80 18.40
N THR A 83 -31.83 25.45 19.67
CA THR A 83 -32.98 25.27 20.57
C THR A 83 -33.66 26.62 20.83
N THR A 84 -34.95 26.58 21.12
CA THR A 84 -35.74 27.76 21.48
C THR A 84 -36.43 27.50 22.81
N ARG A 85 -37.05 28.55 23.37
CA ARG A 85 -37.90 28.40 24.57
C ARG A 85 -39.12 27.49 24.36
N LYS A 86 -39.43 27.10 23.11
CA LYS A 86 -40.54 26.19 22.78
C LYS A 86 -40.08 24.75 22.55
N THR A 87 -38.77 24.48 22.58
CA THR A 87 -38.26 23.11 22.46
C THR A 87 -38.66 22.35 23.74
N TYR A 88 -39.38 21.24 23.59
CA TYR A 88 -39.80 20.39 24.70
C TYR A 88 -38.91 19.16 24.84
N ASP A 89 -38.46 18.58 23.71
CA ASP A 89 -37.57 17.42 23.71
C ASP A 89 -36.08 17.86 23.73
N PRO A 90 -35.30 17.47 24.76
CA PRO A 90 -33.87 17.79 24.83
C PRO A 90 -33.04 17.08 23.75
N ALA A 91 -33.46 15.92 23.26
CA ALA A 91 -32.71 15.14 22.26
C ALA A 91 -32.95 15.61 20.82
N ALA A 92 -34.09 16.27 20.54
CA ALA A 92 -34.46 16.74 19.21
C ALA A 92 -33.37 17.61 18.53
N ILE A 93 -32.60 18.37 19.30
CA ILE A 93 -31.49 19.18 18.75
C ILE A 93 -30.37 18.32 18.15
N LEU A 94 -30.13 17.12 18.67
CA LEU A 94 -29.15 16.18 18.14
C LEU A 94 -29.61 15.61 16.79
N ASN A 95 -30.92 15.32 16.67
CA ASN A 95 -31.52 14.90 15.40
C ASN A 95 -31.48 16.03 14.37
N ALA A 96 -31.75 17.28 14.78
CA ALA A 96 -31.63 18.46 13.92
C ALA A 96 -30.20 18.72 13.45
N ARG A 97 -29.20 18.52 14.33
CA ARG A 97 -27.77 18.57 13.98
C ARG A 97 -27.43 17.53 12.91
N ASP A 98 -27.97 16.33 13.04
CA ASP A 98 -27.68 15.24 12.11
C ASP A 98 -28.42 15.43 10.77
N LEU A 99 -29.61 16.03 10.78
CA LEU A 99 -30.33 16.50 9.59
C LEU A 99 -29.47 17.47 8.76
N ILE A 100 -28.91 18.53 9.36
CA ILE A 100 -28.09 19.50 8.63
C ILE A 100 -26.78 18.89 8.11
N LYS A 101 -26.18 17.94 8.85
CA LYS A 101 -25.03 17.16 8.35
C LYS A 101 -25.39 16.35 7.11
N LEU A 102 -26.53 15.68 7.10
CA LEU A 102 -27.00 14.88 5.96
C LEU A 102 -27.26 15.75 4.72
N LEU A 103 -27.89 16.91 4.91
CA LEU A 103 -28.14 17.89 3.85
C LEU A 103 -26.84 18.41 3.25
N ALA A 104 -25.82 18.69 4.08
CA ALA A 104 -24.48 19.07 3.63
C ALA A 104 -23.80 17.96 2.81
N ARG A 105 -24.11 16.68 3.10
CA ARG A 105 -23.69 15.51 2.32
C ARG A 105 -24.60 15.20 1.12
N SER A 106 -25.46 16.14 0.75
CA SER A 106 -26.34 16.07 -0.43
C SER A 106 -27.38 14.94 -0.40
N VAL A 107 -27.76 14.48 0.80
CA VAL A 107 -28.96 13.65 0.94
C VAL A 107 -30.20 14.50 0.59
N PRO A 108 -31.16 13.97 -0.20
CA PRO A 108 -32.39 14.68 -0.52
C PRO A 108 -33.20 15.03 0.72
N ALA A 109 -33.80 16.23 0.76
CA ALA A 109 -34.51 16.71 1.94
C ALA A 109 -35.66 15.79 2.42
N PRO A 110 -36.52 15.23 1.54
CA PRO A 110 -37.58 14.32 1.98
C PRO A 110 -37.06 13.06 2.67
N GLN A 111 -35.89 12.57 2.25
CA GLN A 111 -35.26 11.41 2.88
C GLN A 111 -34.54 11.81 4.18
N ALA A 112 -33.90 12.98 4.21
CA ALA A 112 -33.17 13.48 5.37
C ALA A 112 -34.12 13.76 6.55
N ILE A 113 -35.33 14.27 6.31
CA ILE A 113 -36.32 14.61 7.35
C ILE A 113 -36.72 13.39 8.21
N LYS A 114 -36.62 12.17 7.68
CA LYS A 114 -36.89 10.92 8.42
C LYS A 114 -35.97 10.73 9.64
N ILE A 115 -34.85 11.45 9.72
CA ILE A 115 -33.96 11.44 10.90
C ILE A 115 -34.60 12.06 12.14
N LEU A 116 -35.70 12.80 11.98
CA LEU A 116 -36.45 13.37 13.10
C LEU A 116 -37.41 12.34 13.74
N GLU A 117 -37.60 11.18 13.10
CA GLU A 117 -38.38 10.07 13.63
C GLU A 117 -37.52 9.19 14.54
N ASP A 118 -38.10 8.70 15.63
CA ASP A 118 -37.41 7.81 16.56
C ASP A 118 -37.02 6.48 15.91
N GLY A 119 -35.86 5.95 16.28
CA GLY A 119 -35.33 4.69 15.75
C GLY A 119 -34.57 4.81 14.42
N VAL A 120 -34.61 5.97 13.78
CA VAL A 120 -33.77 6.28 12.61
C VAL A 120 -32.54 7.05 13.07
N ALA A 121 -31.36 6.53 12.76
CA ALA A 121 -30.09 7.20 13.01
C ALA A 121 -29.35 7.45 11.69
N CYS A 122 -28.29 8.24 11.74
CA CYS A 122 -27.42 8.47 10.60
C CYS A 122 -25.98 8.09 10.90
N ASP A 123 -25.25 7.71 9.85
CA ASP A 123 -23.83 7.48 9.93
C ASP A 123 -23.12 8.04 8.69
N VAL A 124 -22.03 8.79 8.91
CA VAL A 124 -21.21 9.38 7.84
C VAL A 124 -19.83 8.73 7.86
N ILE A 125 -19.68 7.71 7.01
CA ILE A 125 -18.49 6.87 6.97
C ILE A 125 -17.42 7.52 6.10
N LYS A 126 -16.26 7.80 6.69
CA LYS A 126 -15.13 8.42 5.99
C LYS A 126 -14.27 7.38 5.28
N ILE A 127 -14.35 7.36 3.95
CA ILE A 127 -13.61 6.39 3.12
C ILE A 127 -12.29 6.93 2.55
N ARG A 128 -12.05 8.25 2.59
CA ARG A 128 -10.85 8.89 1.98
C ARG A 128 -9.53 8.27 2.43
N ASN A 129 -9.38 8.00 3.72
CA ASN A 129 -8.09 7.63 4.31
C ASN A 129 -7.82 6.12 4.24
N LEU A 130 -8.77 5.32 3.73
CA LEU A 130 -8.68 3.86 3.70
C LEU A 130 -7.83 3.35 2.54
N VAL A 131 -7.65 4.15 1.48
CA VAL A 131 -6.92 3.75 0.27
C VAL A 131 -5.95 4.85 -0.15
N ARG A 132 -4.65 4.53 -0.25
CA ARG A 132 -3.60 5.48 -0.63
C ARG A 132 -3.69 5.95 -2.08
N ASN A 133 -3.93 5.03 -3.01
CA ASN A 133 -3.90 5.33 -4.45
C ASN A 133 -5.27 5.81 -4.93
N LYS A 134 -5.31 6.97 -5.60
CA LYS A 134 -6.55 7.59 -6.12
C LYS A 134 -7.33 6.67 -7.07
N GLU A 135 -6.66 6.02 -8.02
CA GLU A 135 -7.33 5.11 -8.96
C GLU A 135 -7.97 3.92 -8.26
N ARG A 136 -7.27 3.33 -7.29
CA ARG A 136 -7.77 2.20 -6.50
C ARG A 136 -8.95 2.64 -5.64
N PHE A 137 -8.90 3.85 -5.08
CA PHE A 137 -10.00 4.45 -4.34
C PHE A 137 -11.26 4.59 -5.22
N VAL A 138 -11.13 5.16 -6.43
CA VAL A 138 -12.26 5.31 -7.36
C VAL A 138 -12.84 3.95 -7.74
N LYS A 139 -12.00 2.95 -8.07
CA LYS A 139 -12.47 1.59 -8.39
C LYS A 139 -13.17 0.91 -7.22
N ARG A 140 -12.66 1.04 -5.98
CA ARG A 140 -13.31 0.47 -4.78
C ARG A 140 -14.58 1.21 -4.39
N ARG A 141 -14.63 2.54 -4.54
CA ARG A 141 -15.85 3.32 -4.33
C ARG A 141 -16.94 2.94 -5.35
N GLN A 142 -16.56 2.80 -6.62
CA GLN A 142 -17.49 2.36 -7.67
C GLN A 142 -18.01 0.94 -7.42
N ARG A 143 -17.19 0.07 -6.82
CA ARG A 143 -17.60 -1.28 -6.41
C ARG A 143 -18.73 -1.27 -5.36
N ILE A 144 -18.76 -0.29 -4.45
CA ILE A 144 -19.85 -0.14 -3.46
C ILE A 144 -21.17 0.16 -4.19
N LEU A 145 -21.14 1.02 -5.21
CA LEU A 145 -22.31 1.33 -6.02
C LEU A 145 -22.75 0.09 -6.84
N GLY A 146 -21.78 -0.61 -7.42
CA GLY A 146 -22.01 -1.75 -8.30
C GLY A 146 -22.44 -1.32 -9.71
N PRO A 147 -22.60 -2.29 -10.63
CA PRO A 147 -23.14 -2.02 -11.97
C PRO A 147 -24.59 -1.55 -11.84
N ASN A 148 -24.93 -0.42 -12.47
CA ASN A 148 -26.26 0.20 -12.44
C ASN A 148 -26.84 0.44 -11.03
N GLY A 149 -25.99 0.55 -9.99
CA GLY A 149 -26.47 0.74 -8.61
C GLY A 149 -27.03 -0.52 -7.94
N SER A 150 -26.94 -1.69 -8.58
CA SER A 150 -27.51 -2.95 -8.08
C SER A 150 -26.99 -3.36 -6.69
N THR A 151 -25.68 -3.21 -6.46
CA THR A 151 -25.03 -3.56 -5.18
C THR A 151 -25.50 -2.62 -4.07
N LEU A 152 -25.59 -1.31 -4.36
CA LEU A 152 -26.11 -0.33 -3.41
C LEU A 152 -27.57 -0.62 -3.09
N LYS A 153 -28.42 -0.87 -4.09
CA LYS A 153 -29.84 -1.17 -3.87
C LYS A 153 -30.05 -2.46 -3.07
N ALA A 154 -29.25 -3.49 -3.31
CA ALA A 154 -29.29 -4.73 -2.53
C ALA A 154 -28.94 -4.48 -1.06
N LEU A 155 -27.91 -3.67 -0.79
CA LEU A 155 -27.56 -3.29 0.58
C LEU A 155 -28.69 -2.52 1.25
N GLU A 156 -29.28 -1.54 0.56
CA GLU A 156 -30.41 -0.76 1.10
C GLU A 156 -31.60 -1.64 1.52
N LEU A 157 -31.95 -2.64 0.69
CA LEU A 157 -33.07 -3.55 0.97
C LEU A 157 -32.77 -4.53 2.10
N LEU A 158 -31.52 -5.00 2.19
CA LEU A 158 -31.13 -5.98 3.21
C LEU A 158 -31.00 -5.36 4.59
N THR A 159 -30.46 -4.15 4.68
CA THR A 159 -30.19 -3.48 5.97
C THR A 159 -31.26 -2.44 6.34
N GLU A 160 -32.30 -2.27 5.50
CA GLU A 160 -33.38 -1.30 5.68
C GLU A 160 -32.87 0.13 5.89
N CYS A 161 -31.77 0.44 5.20
CA CYS A 161 -31.10 1.72 5.28
C CYS A 161 -31.09 2.40 3.92
N TYR A 162 -31.01 3.73 3.93
CA TYR A 162 -30.73 4.54 2.76
C TYR A 162 -29.23 4.81 2.67
N LEU A 163 -28.64 4.65 1.48
CA LEU A 163 -27.21 4.82 1.26
C LEU A 163 -26.96 5.86 0.17
N LEU A 164 -26.08 6.82 0.46
CA LEU A 164 -25.59 7.78 -0.51
C LEU A 164 -24.06 7.76 -0.55
N VAL A 165 -23.51 7.26 -1.67
CA VAL A 165 -22.07 7.23 -1.91
C VAL A 165 -21.67 8.51 -2.66
N GLN A 166 -21.05 9.46 -1.96
CA GLN A 166 -20.65 10.72 -2.56
C GLN A 166 -19.23 11.15 -2.18
N GLY A 167 -18.42 11.39 -3.21
CA GLY A 167 -17.08 11.92 -3.06
C GLY A 167 -16.20 11.00 -2.20
N ASN A 168 -15.97 11.42 -0.96
CA ASN A 168 -15.01 10.85 -0.01
C ASN A 168 -15.65 10.23 1.23
N THR A 169 -16.97 10.22 1.27
CA THR A 169 -17.77 9.68 2.36
C THR A 169 -18.93 8.88 1.81
N VAL A 170 -19.43 7.96 2.63
CA VAL A 170 -20.69 7.28 2.38
C VAL A 170 -21.62 7.67 3.52
N SER A 171 -22.76 8.28 3.18
CA SER A 171 -23.80 8.61 4.15
C SER A 171 -24.79 7.45 4.21
N ALA A 172 -25.14 7.03 5.41
CA ALA A 172 -26.13 5.99 5.67
C ALA A 172 -27.20 6.54 6.63
N MET A 173 -28.45 6.13 6.43
CA MET A 173 -29.57 6.45 7.32
C MET A 173 -30.42 5.21 7.54
N GLY A 174 -30.83 4.91 8.78
CA GLY A 174 -31.68 3.78 9.08
C GLY A 174 -31.52 3.27 10.50
N PRO A 175 -31.96 2.03 10.80
CA PRO A 175 -31.88 1.47 12.14
C PRO A 175 -30.43 1.17 12.56
N TYR A 176 -30.16 1.23 13.88
CA TYR A 176 -28.82 1.03 14.44
C TYR A 176 -28.16 -0.30 14.04
N LYS A 177 -28.93 -1.39 13.96
CA LYS A 177 -28.41 -2.70 13.52
C LYS A 177 -27.91 -2.63 12.07
N GLY A 178 -28.72 -2.06 11.17
CA GLY A 178 -28.36 -1.90 9.76
C GLY A 178 -27.16 -0.97 9.56
N LEU A 179 -27.06 0.13 10.31
CA LEU A 179 -25.92 1.05 10.26
C LEU A 179 -24.61 0.37 10.66
N LYS A 180 -24.62 -0.47 11.70
CA LYS A 180 -23.45 -1.23 12.16
C LYS A 180 -22.96 -2.19 11.08
N GLU A 181 -23.89 -2.88 10.41
CA GLU A 181 -23.57 -3.78 9.31
C GLU A 181 -23.00 -3.02 8.10
N ILE A 182 -23.66 -1.94 7.69
CA ILE A 182 -23.20 -1.08 6.59
C ILE A 182 -21.79 -0.56 6.82
N ARG A 183 -21.50 -0.06 8.03
CA ARG A 183 -20.18 0.44 8.39
C ARG A 183 -19.11 -0.60 8.16
N ARG A 184 -19.32 -1.82 8.68
CA ARG A 184 -18.43 -2.95 8.49
C ARG A 184 -18.24 -3.27 6.99
N ILE A 185 -19.33 -3.34 6.23
CA ILE A 185 -19.30 -3.67 4.79
C ILE A 185 -18.49 -2.65 3.99
N ILE A 186 -18.67 -1.36 4.29
CA ILE A 186 -17.97 -0.28 3.57
C ILE A 186 -16.48 -0.27 3.91
N GLU A 187 -16.13 -0.44 5.18
CA GLU A 187 -14.75 -0.52 5.64
C GLU A 187 -14.05 -1.75 5.01
N ASP A 188 -14.69 -2.92 5.03
CA ASP A 188 -14.19 -4.17 4.42
C ASP A 188 -14.07 -4.05 2.89
N CYS A 189 -15.04 -3.40 2.24
CA CYS A 189 -14.97 -3.13 0.80
C CYS A 189 -13.75 -2.25 0.44
N MET A 190 -13.47 -1.26 1.28
CA MET A 190 -12.28 -0.43 1.15
C MET A 190 -11.00 -1.19 1.52
N ALA A 191 -11.07 -2.22 2.35
CA ALA A 191 -10.00 -3.17 2.66
C ALA A 191 -9.77 -4.28 1.60
N ASN A 192 -10.37 -4.14 0.41
CA ASN A 192 -10.27 -5.05 -0.74
C ASN A 192 -11.17 -6.29 -0.72
N ILE A 193 -12.09 -6.42 0.23
CA ILE A 193 -13.11 -7.46 0.18
C ILE A 193 -14.20 -7.00 -0.81
N HIS A 194 -14.89 -7.91 -1.48
CA HIS A 194 -15.97 -7.54 -2.40
C HIS A 194 -17.31 -7.47 -1.65
N PRO A 195 -18.13 -6.41 -1.78
CA PRO A 195 -19.37 -6.25 -1.01
C PRO A 195 -20.38 -7.38 -1.26
N ILE A 196 -20.35 -8.01 -2.44
CA ILE A 196 -21.15 -9.21 -2.76
C ILE A 196 -20.99 -10.32 -1.70
N TYR A 197 -19.80 -10.49 -1.11
CA TYR A 197 -19.60 -11.50 -0.07
C TYR A 197 -20.43 -11.21 1.17
N HIS A 198 -20.48 -9.94 1.59
CA HIS A 198 -21.32 -9.52 2.71
C HIS A 198 -22.80 -9.53 2.35
N ILE A 199 -23.18 -9.22 1.11
CA ILE A 199 -24.57 -9.34 0.65
C ILE A 199 -25.03 -10.80 0.79
N LYS A 200 -24.22 -11.77 0.34
CA LYS A 200 -24.53 -13.19 0.51
C LYS A 200 -24.63 -13.60 1.98
N GLU A 201 -23.68 -13.14 2.80
CA GLU A 201 -23.71 -13.33 4.25
C GLU A 201 -25.01 -12.77 4.87
N LEU A 202 -25.43 -11.56 4.52
CA LEU A 202 -26.66 -10.93 5.01
C LEU A 202 -27.91 -11.67 4.55
N MET A 203 -27.95 -12.14 3.30
CA MET A 203 -29.06 -12.95 2.80
C MET A 203 -29.22 -14.24 3.61
N ILE A 204 -28.11 -14.93 3.89
CA ILE A 204 -28.12 -16.16 4.69
C ILE A 204 -28.53 -15.86 6.13
N LYS A 205 -27.99 -14.80 6.76
CA LYS A 205 -28.39 -14.40 8.11
C LYS A 205 -29.87 -14.06 8.20
N ARG A 206 -30.44 -13.39 7.18
CA ARG A 206 -31.86 -13.04 7.16
C ARG A 206 -32.76 -14.27 7.02
N GLU A 207 -32.34 -15.29 6.29
CA GLU A 207 -33.07 -16.57 6.23
C GLU A 207 -32.94 -17.35 7.55
N LEU A 208 -31.72 -17.49 8.09
CA LEU A 208 -31.49 -18.18 9.37
C LEU A 208 -32.19 -17.52 10.55
N ALA A 209 -32.33 -16.19 10.53
CA ALA A 209 -33.04 -15.45 11.57
C ALA A 209 -34.56 -15.72 11.61
N LYS A 210 -35.14 -16.29 10.54
CA LYS A 210 -36.56 -16.68 10.52
C LYS A 210 -36.79 -17.99 11.26
N ASP A 211 -35.77 -18.83 11.39
CA ASP A 211 -35.88 -20.14 12.02
C ASP A 211 -35.73 -19.99 13.55
N PRO A 212 -36.78 -20.27 14.35
CA PRO A 212 -36.75 -20.06 15.79
C PRO A 212 -35.80 -21.03 16.52
N GLU A 213 -35.57 -22.22 15.97
CA GLU A 213 -34.70 -23.25 16.57
C GLU A 213 -33.22 -22.83 16.60
N LEU A 214 -32.76 -22.07 15.59
CA LEU A 214 -31.36 -21.66 15.46
C LEU A 214 -31.05 -20.31 16.11
N ALA A 215 -32.03 -19.65 16.73
CA ALA A 215 -31.86 -18.31 17.29
C ALA A 215 -30.84 -18.25 18.45
N GLY A 216 -30.66 -19.35 19.20
CA GLY A 216 -29.72 -19.44 20.32
C GLY A 216 -28.33 -19.97 19.94
N GLU A 217 -28.12 -20.42 18.71
CA GLU A 217 -26.88 -21.08 18.28
C GLU A 217 -25.97 -20.16 17.45
N SER A 218 -24.67 -20.46 17.38
CA SER A 218 -23.75 -19.74 16.51
C SER A 218 -23.96 -20.12 15.03
N TRP A 219 -24.14 -19.11 14.17
CA TRP A 219 -24.36 -19.30 12.74
C TRP A 219 -23.07 -19.45 11.90
N ASP A 220 -21.89 -19.46 12.54
CA ASP A 220 -20.59 -19.48 11.84
C ASP A 220 -20.41 -20.67 10.89
N ARG A 221 -21.09 -21.79 11.16
CA ARG A 221 -21.08 -23.00 10.31
C ARG A 221 -21.76 -22.77 8.95
N PHE A 222 -22.83 -21.96 8.93
CA PHE A 222 -23.64 -21.69 7.74
C PHE A 222 -23.10 -20.49 6.94
N LEU A 223 -22.29 -19.65 7.59
CA LEU A 223 -21.72 -18.45 7.01
C LEU A 223 -20.60 -18.78 6.00
N PRO A 224 -20.68 -18.28 4.75
CA PRO A 224 -19.64 -18.52 3.77
C PRO A 224 -18.32 -17.87 4.17
N GLN A 225 -17.30 -18.68 4.44
CA GLN A 225 -15.97 -18.20 4.79
C GLN A 225 -15.16 -17.91 3.51
N PHE A 226 -15.21 -16.67 3.02
CA PHE A 226 -14.38 -16.23 1.88
C PHE A 226 -12.95 -15.94 2.33
N LYS A 227 -12.23 -16.97 2.75
CA LYS A 227 -10.80 -16.85 3.08
C LYS A 227 -10.02 -16.54 1.82
N LYS A 228 -9.18 -15.50 1.90
CA LYS A 228 -8.18 -15.22 0.87
C LYS A 228 -7.24 -16.42 0.80
N ARG A 229 -7.38 -17.26 -0.22
CA ARG A 229 -6.40 -18.30 -0.55
C ARG A 229 -5.12 -17.62 -1.03
N ASN A 230 -4.34 -17.08 -0.11
CA ASN A 230 -2.96 -16.75 -0.40
C ASN A 230 -2.23 -18.09 -0.53
N LEU A 231 -2.03 -18.57 -1.76
CA LEU A 231 -1.08 -19.64 -2.06
C LEU A 231 0.31 -19.09 -1.73
N ASN A 232 0.66 -19.07 -0.44
CA ASN A 232 1.83 -18.40 0.13
C ASN A 232 3.16 -19.07 -0.25
N LYS A 233 3.13 -20.08 -1.12
CA LYS A 233 4.33 -20.69 -1.67
C LYS A 233 4.53 -20.19 -3.09
N ARG A 234 4.75 -18.88 -3.24
CA ARG A 234 5.36 -18.39 -4.48
C ARG A 234 6.78 -18.93 -4.48
N ARG A 235 7.09 -19.84 -5.41
CA ARG A 235 8.45 -20.40 -5.54
C ARG A 235 9.42 -19.23 -5.65
N VAL A 236 10.33 -19.14 -4.70
CA VAL A 236 11.38 -18.12 -4.71
C VAL A 236 12.25 -18.44 -5.93
N PRO A 237 12.50 -17.48 -6.84
CA PRO A 237 13.38 -17.73 -7.97
C PRO A 237 14.78 -18.09 -7.45
N ARG A 238 15.48 -18.99 -8.16
CA ARG A 238 16.82 -19.47 -7.76
C ARG A 238 17.82 -18.32 -7.55
N ASN A 239 17.63 -17.21 -8.28
CA ASN A 239 18.38 -15.97 -8.10
C ASN A 239 17.44 -14.89 -7.56
N VAL A 240 17.46 -14.69 -6.24
CA VAL A 240 16.86 -13.51 -5.60
C VAL A 240 17.89 -12.39 -5.65
N THR A 241 17.53 -11.28 -6.27
CA THR A 241 18.39 -10.09 -6.23
C THR A 241 18.23 -9.43 -4.87
N ASP A 242 19.21 -9.63 -3.98
CA ASP A 242 19.28 -8.95 -2.69
C ASP A 242 19.42 -7.45 -2.88
N LYS A 243 18.34 -6.72 -2.61
CA LYS A 243 18.29 -5.26 -2.74
C LYS A 243 19.08 -4.54 -1.64
N SER A 244 19.49 -5.23 -0.58
CA SER A 244 20.37 -4.71 0.47
C SER A 244 21.71 -4.23 -0.09
N LYS A 245 22.18 -4.81 -1.21
CA LYS A 245 23.42 -4.39 -1.89
C LYS A 245 23.28 -3.10 -2.71
N LYS A 246 22.06 -2.59 -2.92
CA LYS A 246 21.81 -1.34 -3.66
C LYS A 246 21.64 -0.19 -2.67
N VAL A 247 22.74 0.31 -2.14
CA VAL A 247 22.77 1.49 -1.27
C VAL A 247 22.35 2.71 -2.09
N TYR A 248 21.42 3.52 -1.56
CA TYR A 248 20.97 4.74 -2.23
C TYR A 248 22.11 5.77 -2.23
N THR A 249 22.57 6.13 -3.43
CA THR A 249 23.48 7.26 -3.63
C THR A 249 22.68 8.44 -4.22
N PRO A 250 22.74 9.65 -3.65
CA PRO A 250 22.01 10.81 -4.18
C PRO A 250 22.61 11.31 -5.51
N PHE A 251 23.86 10.94 -5.79
CA PHE A 251 24.53 11.24 -7.05
C PHE A 251 24.22 10.15 -8.08
N PRO A 252 23.80 10.53 -9.30
CA PRO A 252 23.66 9.57 -10.39
C PRO A 252 25.05 9.04 -10.78
N PRO A 253 25.16 7.80 -11.27
CA PRO A 253 26.40 7.31 -11.87
C PRO A 253 26.74 8.16 -13.10
N ALA A 254 28.03 8.26 -13.42
CA ALA A 254 28.47 8.90 -14.64
C ALA A 254 27.80 8.23 -15.87
N GLN A 255 27.38 9.05 -16.83
CA GLN A 255 26.85 8.52 -18.08
C GLN A 255 27.97 7.76 -18.82
N GLU A 256 27.61 6.67 -19.50
CA GLU A 256 28.56 5.99 -20.38
C GLU A 256 28.97 6.95 -21.50
N LYS A 257 30.27 7.17 -21.66
CA LYS A 257 30.82 8.08 -22.67
C LYS A 257 30.46 7.59 -24.06
N SER A 258 30.11 8.50 -24.96
CA SER A 258 29.82 8.12 -26.34
C SER A 258 31.09 7.62 -27.04
N LYS A 259 30.94 6.88 -28.15
CA LYS A 259 32.09 6.47 -28.97
C LYS A 259 32.93 7.67 -29.42
N VAL A 260 32.29 8.82 -29.65
CA VAL A 260 32.97 10.06 -30.03
C VAL A 260 33.77 10.61 -28.85
N ASP A 261 33.19 10.63 -27.65
CA ASP A 261 33.90 11.09 -26.44
C ASP A 261 35.10 10.18 -26.12
N LEU A 262 34.95 8.86 -26.24
CA LEU A 262 36.06 7.91 -26.10
C LEU A 262 37.17 8.17 -27.12
N GLN A 263 36.81 8.54 -28.35
CA GLN A 263 37.77 8.89 -29.40
C GLN A 263 38.45 10.25 -29.14
N ILE A 264 37.72 11.22 -28.57
CA ILE A 264 38.27 12.53 -28.20
C ILE A 264 39.24 12.37 -27.02
N GLU A 265 38.87 11.58 -26.01
CA GLU A 265 39.72 11.28 -24.84
C GLU A 265 40.98 10.49 -25.18
N SER A 266 40.88 9.51 -26.09
CA SER A 266 42.05 8.77 -26.59
C SER A 266 42.92 9.58 -27.56
N GLY A 267 42.48 10.77 -27.98
CA GLY A 267 43.15 11.60 -28.97
C GLY A 267 43.07 11.06 -30.41
N GLU A 268 42.48 9.87 -30.59
CA GLU A 268 42.30 9.25 -31.90
C GLU A 268 41.34 10.04 -32.79
N TYR A 269 40.41 10.79 -32.20
CA TYR A 269 39.48 11.63 -32.97
C TYR A 269 40.20 12.67 -33.82
N PHE A 270 41.30 13.23 -33.30
CA PHE A 270 42.06 14.30 -33.96
C PHE A 270 43.06 13.80 -35.00
N LEU A 271 43.40 12.51 -34.99
CA LEU A 271 44.33 11.92 -35.95
C LEU A 271 43.66 11.66 -37.30
N GLY A 272 44.27 12.16 -38.37
CA GLY A 272 43.87 11.83 -39.74
C GLY A 272 44.07 10.34 -40.07
N LYS A 273 43.35 9.83 -41.07
CA LYS A 273 43.35 8.40 -41.45
C LYS A 273 44.77 7.84 -41.70
N GLN A 274 45.63 8.60 -42.36
CA GLN A 274 47.03 8.22 -42.62
C GLN A 274 47.88 8.13 -41.35
N ALA A 275 47.64 9.00 -40.37
CA ALA A 275 48.36 8.95 -39.09
C ALA A 275 47.96 7.73 -38.26
N LYS A 276 46.68 7.34 -38.29
CA LYS A 276 46.18 6.10 -37.68
C LYS A 276 46.78 4.86 -38.33
N GLU A 277 46.89 4.84 -39.66
CA GLU A 277 47.48 3.72 -40.40
C GLU A 277 48.98 3.55 -40.10
N ARG A 278 49.75 4.64 -39.98
CA ARG A 278 51.16 4.57 -39.58
C ARG A 278 51.33 4.01 -38.17
N LYS A 279 50.56 4.51 -37.21
CA LYS A 279 50.59 4.02 -35.82
C LYS A 279 50.23 2.53 -35.75
N ALA A 280 49.23 2.09 -36.50
CA ALA A 280 48.85 0.67 -36.59
C ALA A 280 49.92 -0.21 -37.25
N GLN A 281 50.71 0.32 -38.19
CA GLN A 281 51.84 -0.40 -38.79
C GLN A 281 53.01 -0.51 -37.81
N GLU A 282 53.33 0.57 -37.08
CA GLU A 282 54.34 0.57 -36.02
C GLU A 282 54.01 -0.44 -34.94
N GLU A 283 52.78 -0.46 -34.42
CA GLU A 283 52.32 -1.45 -33.43
C GLU A 283 52.40 -2.89 -33.94
N ARG A 284 52.16 -3.13 -35.24
CA ARG A 284 52.32 -4.47 -35.84
C ARG A 284 53.78 -4.90 -35.94
N ILE A 285 54.66 -3.98 -36.31
CA ILE A 285 56.10 -4.25 -36.38
C ILE A 285 56.65 -4.54 -34.99
N GLU A 286 56.21 -3.80 -33.98
CA GLU A 286 56.60 -3.99 -32.59
C GLU A 286 56.12 -5.33 -32.04
N LYS A 287 54.84 -5.70 -32.24
CA LYS A 287 54.33 -7.05 -31.89
C LYS A 287 55.09 -8.17 -32.59
N GLN A 288 55.40 -8.00 -33.88
CA GLN A 288 56.21 -8.99 -34.61
C GLN A 288 57.62 -9.11 -34.06
N ARG A 289 58.19 -8.02 -33.53
CA ARG A 289 59.50 -8.03 -32.87
C ARG A 289 59.42 -8.76 -31.53
N GLU A 290 58.40 -8.48 -30.72
CA GLU A 290 58.15 -9.18 -29.45
C GLU A 290 57.95 -10.68 -29.66
N GLU A 291 57.11 -11.09 -30.62
CA GLU A 291 56.91 -12.51 -30.94
C GLU A 291 58.19 -13.18 -31.43
N LYS A 292 59.03 -12.47 -32.19
CA LYS A 292 60.34 -12.98 -32.61
C LYS A 292 61.27 -13.14 -31.40
N GLU A 293 61.28 -12.19 -30.48
CA GLU A 293 62.07 -12.27 -29.25
C GLU A 293 61.59 -13.41 -28.36
N GLU A 294 60.28 -13.61 -28.20
CA GLU A 294 59.71 -14.77 -27.49
C GLU A 294 60.04 -16.10 -28.17
N LYS A 295 59.92 -16.19 -29.49
CA LYS A 295 60.30 -17.40 -30.25
C LYS A 295 61.79 -17.68 -30.13
N MET A 296 62.63 -16.65 -30.15
CA MET A 296 64.07 -16.79 -29.94
C MET A 296 64.40 -17.23 -28.52
N LYS A 297 63.70 -16.73 -27.49
CA LYS A 297 63.80 -17.18 -26.10
C LYS A 297 63.39 -18.65 -25.95
N LYS A 298 62.20 -19.02 -26.44
CA LYS A 298 61.72 -20.41 -26.44
C LYS A 298 62.66 -21.36 -27.18
N ARG A 299 63.20 -20.93 -28.32
CA ARG A 299 64.19 -21.71 -29.07
C ARG A 299 65.51 -21.84 -28.29
N ALA A 300 65.97 -20.79 -27.62
CA ALA A 300 67.16 -20.86 -26.77
C ALA A 300 66.95 -21.84 -25.59
N GLU A 301 65.76 -21.81 -24.97
CA GLU A 301 65.36 -22.77 -23.93
C GLU A 301 65.33 -24.22 -24.44
N GLU A 302 64.93 -24.47 -25.69
CA GLU A 302 64.97 -25.81 -26.32
C GLU A 302 66.40 -26.31 -26.64
N PHE A 303 67.37 -25.41 -26.85
CA PHE A 303 68.77 -25.76 -27.11
C PHE A 303 69.61 -25.94 -25.84
N GLU A 304 69.09 -25.54 -24.68
CA GLU A 304 69.66 -25.94 -23.40
C GLU A 304 69.21 -27.36 -23.08
N ALA A 305 70.16 -28.30 -23.08
CA ALA A 305 69.88 -29.68 -22.74
C ALA A 305 69.23 -29.75 -21.35
N PRO A 306 68.06 -30.41 -21.20
CA PRO A 306 67.46 -30.65 -19.89
C PRO A 306 68.50 -31.32 -18.99
N ALA A 307 68.73 -30.77 -17.80
CA ALA A 307 69.65 -31.38 -16.86
C ALA A 307 69.00 -32.66 -16.28
N GLU A 308 69.42 -33.83 -16.76
CA GLU A 308 69.07 -35.12 -16.17
C GLU A 308 70.25 -35.80 -15.46
N ASP A 309 70.03 -36.10 -14.19
CA ASP A 309 70.84 -36.96 -13.31
C ASP A 309 70.64 -38.44 -13.68
N GLY A 310 71.70 -39.15 -14.06
CA GLY A 310 71.61 -40.59 -14.36
C GLY A 310 72.93 -41.27 -14.72
N GLU A 311 73.10 -42.47 -14.17
CA GLU A 311 74.37 -43.17 -13.91
C GLU A 311 75.09 -43.80 -15.12
N LYS A 312 76.39 -44.00 -14.91
CA LYS A 312 77.37 -44.64 -15.80
C LYS A 312 77.01 -46.08 -16.16
N LYS A 313 77.19 -46.46 -17.44
CA LYS A 313 77.70 -47.79 -17.83
C LYS A 313 78.73 -47.69 -18.96
N GLU A 314 79.80 -48.47 -18.78
CA GLU A 314 81.06 -48.44 -19.51
C GLU A 314 81.04 -49.11 -20.90
N LYS A 315 82.08 -48.72 -21.66
CA LYS A 315 82.45 -48.98 -23.05
C LYS A 315 82.79 -50.45 -23.41
N LYS A 316 82.66 -50.78 -24.71
CA LYS A 316 83.76 -51.12 -25.66
C LYS A 316 83.15 -51.56 -27.01
N ARG A 317 83.68 -51.23 -28.20
CA ARG A 317 85.08 -51.32 -28.64
C ARG A 317 85.45 -50.21 -29.65
N LYS A 318 86.64 -49.64 -29.45
CA LYS A 318 87.41 -48.82 -30.39
C LYS A 318 88.03 -49.69 -31.49
N ARG A 319 88.14 -49.12 -32.70
CA ARG A 319 89.19 -49.42 -33.67
C ARG A 319 89.98 -48.12 -33.83
N ASP A 320 91.19 -48.09 -33.26
CA ASP A 320 92.11 -46.95 -33.36
C ASP A 320 92.82 -46.96 -34.73
N LYS A 321 92.96 -45.79 -35.34
CA LYS A 321 94.16 -45.40 -36.08
C LYS A 321 94.40 -43.90 -35.86
N ASP A 322 95.68 -43.58 -35.73
CA ASP A 322 96.28 -42.60 -34.85
C ASP A 322 96.91 -41.41 -35.61
N GLY A 323 97.25 -40.35 -34.85
CA GLY A 323 98.04 -39.15 -35.21
C GLY A 323 97.19 -37.88 -35.31
N GLY A 324 97.14 -36.94 -34.37
CA GLY A 324 98.18 -36.22 -33.59
C GLY A 324 98.06 -34.73 -34.01
N GLU A 325 98.09 -33.66 -33.21
CA GLU A 325 98.52 -33.32 -31.85
C GLU A 325 97.91 -31.93 -31.44
N LYS A 326 97.64 -31.73 -30.13
CA LYS A 326 97.82 -30.51 -29.26
C LYS A 326 97.31 -29.11 -29.75
N LYS A 327 96.68 -28.24 -28.94
CA LYS A 327 97.05 -27.77 -27.57
C LYS A 327 96.04 -26.75 -26.99
N GLU A 328 95.79 -26.86 -25.67
CA GLU A 328 95.66 -25.82 -24.61
C GLU A 328 94.54 -24.75 -24.48
N LYS A 329 93.74 -24.93 -23.40
CA LYS A 329 93.51 -24.04 -22.21
C LYS A 329 92.96 -22.60 -22.30
N LYS A 330 91.82 -22.38 -21.60
CA LYS A 330 91.54 -21.47 -20.43
C LYS A 330 90.04 -21.11 -20.48
N LYS A 331 89.14 -21.34 -19.50
CA LYS A 331 89.07 -21.13 -18.03
C LYS A 331 89.09 -19.66 -17.55
N SER A 332 87.90 -19.08 -17.41
CA SER A 332 87.45 -18.11 -16.37
C SER A 332 85.91 -18.21 -16.34
N LYS A 333 85.14 -18.51 -15.29
CA LYS A 333 85.17 -18.38 -13.81
C LYS A 333 84.92 -16.96 -13.29
N LYS A 334 83.63 -16.59 -13.12
CA LYS A 334 83.08 -15.75 -12.02
C LYS A 334 81.55 -15.92 -12.00
N LYS A 335 81.00 -16.71 -11.04
CA LYS A 335 80.30 -16.32 -9.77
C LYS A 335 78.93 -15.67 -10.03
N LYS A 336 77.82 -16.36 -9.71
CA LYS A 336 77.06 -16.37 -8.41
C LYS A 336 76.53 -14.98 -8.06
N SER A 337 75.25 -14.73 -7.75
CA SER A 337 74.25 -15.45 -6.92
C SER A 337 72.88 -14.79 -7.18
N SER A 338 71.78 -15.50 -7.45
CA SER A 338 70.84 -16.13 -6.49
C SER A 338 70.31 -15.20 -5.40
N ASP A 339 69.02 -14.89 -5.52
CA ASP A 339 67.95 -14.81 -4.51
C ASP A 339 68.32 -14.44 -3.07
N ALA A 340 67.57 -13.49 -2.51
CA ALA A 340 66.65 -13.79 -1.42
C ALA A 340 65.78 -12.57 -1.06
N ASP A 341 64.50 -12.87 -0.88
CA ASP A 341 63.55 -12.16 -0.03
C ASP A 341 64.13 -11.66 1.29
N GLY A 342 63.51 -10.61 1.81
CA GLY A 342 63.66 -10.19 3.19
C GLY A 342 62.87 -8.93 3.49
N ASP A 343 61.76 -9.12 4.20
CA ASP A 343 60.98 -8.14 4.98
C ASP A 343 61.77 -6.92 5.49
N ILE A 344 61.08 -5.78 5.61
CA ILE A 344 61.12 -4.91 6.80
C ILE A 344 59.85 -4.05 6.82
N ASP A 345 58.97 -4.38 7.75
CA ASP A 345 58.11 -3.45 8.48
C ASP A 345 58.99 -2.42 9.20
N MET A 346 58.72 -1.12 9.03
CA MET A 346 58.73 -0.14 10.13
C MET A 346 58.22 1.23 9.68
N ALA A 347 57.60 1.90 10.66
CA ALA A 347 56.83 3.12 10.57
C ALA A 347 57.65 4.40 10.79
N GLU A 348 56.94 5.54 10.66
CA GLU A 348 57.23 6.91 11.15
C GLU A 348 58.31 7.68 10.35
N ASP A 349 58.16 8.95 9.97
CA ASP A 349 57.41 10.10 10.52
C ASP A 349 56.52 10.85 9.49
#